data_AF-A0AAP4AL08-F1
#
_entry.id   AF-A0AAP4AL08-F1
#
_cell.length_a   1.000
_cell.length_b   1.000
_cell.length_c   1.000
_cell.angle_alpha   90.00
_cell.angle_beta   90.00
_cell.angle_gamma   90.00
#
_symmetry.space_group_name_H-M   'P 1'
#
loop_
_entity.id
_entity.type
_entity.pdbx_description
1 polymer ?
#
loop_
_entity_poly.entity_id
_entity_poly.type
_entity_poly.pdbx_seq_one_letter_code
_entity_poly.pdbx_strand_id
1 'polypeptide(L)'
;MKKILTSILLPALVISPFFIISCTKKINIVVNEPWREYSKFNFFDDIEKKYNELLNSNVKFNISFRGENNDLAHEIIKGSSDIGSVTTTLYYRNRQFLDPIIQTKTYSFTFDKQFDVFYKDGSNNDPLVSLAKKAEIIFNQKKFVEWDDQEYGWDGIKYNYFYDNELVDYYRGNVLIWGNDNELKSIKEAWNKKDWNTFRNFGILHGKETSSSKYILQELLFRKHFTNSNNKFTSFIKDKENNSNKYKQGSARDLSKGENSNYHIVFDELGSYAYTHNTKKNKKLNYFETLNPNNKIEFLIVTEPIKYNVFAVSKYMKEFEKSALSNAIFENWKNKKDDYGPHVGFNGYKIITNKEEEVIKPYERLFK
;
A
#
# COMPACT_ATOMS: atom_id res chain seq x y z
N MET A 1 -5.42 55.77 -80.62
CA MET A 1 -6.14 54.56 -80.15
C MET A 1 -5.10 53.53 -79.69
N LYS A 2 -4.88 53.42 -78.37
CA LYS A 2 -3.89 52.53 -77.75
C LYS A 2 -4.53 51.17 -77.44
N LYS A 3 -3.95 50.08 -77.94
CA LYS A 3 -4.31 48.70 -77.58
C LYS A 3 -3.62 48.32 -76.28
N ILE A 4 -4.38 47.84 -75.31
CA ILE A 4 -3.90 47.28 -74.04
C ILE A 4 -3.79 45.76 -74.22
N LEU A 5 -2.59 45.21 -74.03
CA LEU A 5 -2.35 43.77 -73.86
C LEU A 5 -2.50 43.42 -72.38
N THR A 6 -3.43 42.53 -72.06
CA THR A 6 -3.53 41.86 -70.76
C THR A 6 -2.77 40.55 -70.80
N SER A 7 -1.73 40.42 -69.97
CA SER A 7 -1.04 39.14 -69.72
C SER A 7 -1.81 38.31 -68.70
N ILE A 8 -1.96 37.02 -68.99
CA ILE A 8 -2.56 36.03 -68.10
C ILE A 8 -1.40 35.33 -67.37
N LEU A 9 -1.31 35.51 -66.05
CA LEU A 9 -0.39 34.78 -65.17
C LEU A 9 -1.09 33.51 -64.67
N LEU A 10 -0.50 32.34 -64.96
CA LEU A 10 -0.87 31.06 -64.37
C LEU A 10 -0.41 31.01 -62.91
N PRO A 11 -1.22 30.53 -61.94
CA PRO A 11 -0.75 30.30 -60.58
C PRO A 11 0.01 28.96 -60.53
N ALA A 12 1.27 29.02 -60.05
CA ALA A 12 2.04 27.83 -59.72
C ALA A 12 1.45 27.17 -58.46
N LEU A 13 1.03 25.92 -58.58
CA LEU A 13 0.66 25.05 -57.46
C LEU A 13 1.92 24.73 -56.65
N VAL A 14 2.09 25.44 -55.53
CA VAL A 14 3.06 25.09 -54.50
C VAL A 14 2.51 23.88 -53.74
N ILE A 15 3.02 22.69 -54.05
CA ILE A 15 2.80 21.48 -53.25
C ILE A 15 3.63 21.67 -51.97
N SER A 16 2.95 22.09 -50.90
CA SER A 16 3.54 22.14 -49.56
C SER A 16 3.90 20.72 -49.11
N PRO A 17 5.11 20.45 -48.61
CA PRO A 17 5.45 19.15 -48.06
C PRO A 17 4.60 18.94 -46.81
N PHE A 18 3.82 17.86 -46.80
CA PHE A 18 3.22 17.34 -45.58
C PHE A 18 4.35 16.96 -44.63
N PHE A 19 4.68 17.85 -43.69
CA PHE A 19 5.42 17.46 -42.51
C PHE A 19 4.54 16.48 -41.75
N ILE A 20 4.86 15.19 -41.86
CA ILE A 20 4.37 14.16 -40.95
C ILE A 20 5.00 14.50 -39.60
N ILE A 21 4.29 15.30 -38.79
CA ILE A 21 4.58 15.42 -37.38
C ILE A 21 4.28 14.04 -36.80
N SER A 22 5.31 13.20 -36.71
CA SER A 22 5.25 11.96 -35.95
C SER A 22 5.04 12.36 -34.49
N CYS A 23 3.79 12.45 -34.08
CA CYS A 23 3.44 12.69 -32.69
C CYS A 23 3.83 11.43 -31.93
N THR A 24 4.98 11.46 -31.24
CA THR A 24 5.42 10.37 -30.37
C THR A 24 4.32 10.11 -29.36
N LYS A 25 3.67 8.94 -29.45
CA LYS A 25 2.63 8.52 -28.50
C LYS A 25 3.26 8.48 -27.10
N LYS A 26 2.55 8.99 -26.10
CA LYS A 26 2.98 8.96 -24.70
C LYS A 26 2.19 7.92 -23.93
N ILE A 27 2.84 7.25 -23.00
CA ILE A 27 2.20 6.45 -21.95
C ILE A 27 2.48 7.14 -20.62
N ASN A 28 1.44 7.54 -19.93
CA ASN A 28 1.52 8.19 -18.63
C ASN A 28 1.41 7.14 -17.54
N ILE A 29 2.40 7.09 -16.65
CA ILE A 29 2.48 6.12 -15.55
C ILE A 29 2.40 6.89 -14.24
N VAL A 30 1.47 6.51 -13.38
CA VAL A 30 1.37 7.08 -12.03
C VAL A 30 1.72 6.05 -10.97
N VAL A 31 2.70 6.35 -10.12
CA VAL A 31 3.22 5.40 -9.16
C VAL A 31 3.44 6.03 -7.78
N ASN A 32 3.59 5.18 -6.77
CA ASN A 32 3.93 5.62 -5.42
C ASN A 32 5.25 6.38 -5.40
N GLU A 33 5.28 7.51 -4.70
CA GLU A 33 6.51 8.22 -4.38
C GLU A 33 7.42 7.33 -3.50
N PRO A 34 8.73 7.26 -3.77
CA PRO A 34 9.66 6.51 -2.94
C PRO A 34 9.69 7.02 -1.50
N TRP A 35 9.93 6.12 -0.54
CA TRP A 35 9.99 6.48 0.89
C TRP A 35 11.13 7.44 1.26
N ARG A 36 12.08 7.66 0.36
CA ARG A 36 13.21 8.58 0.50
C ARG A 36 13.38 9.39 -0.79
N GLU A 37 13.92 10.60 -0.65
CA GLU A 37 14.25 11.46 -1.78
C GLU A 37 15.21 10.74 -2.73
N TYR A 38 14.71 10.39 -3.90
CA TYR A 38 15.49 9.82 -5.00
C TYR A 38 15.02 10.46 -6.30
N SER A 39 15.95 10.92 -7.13
CA SER A 39 15.64 11.82 -8.24
C SER A 39 15.42 11.13 -9.58
N LYS A 40 15.93 9.91 -9.78
CA LYS A 40 15.81 9.21 -11.06
C LYS A 40 15.98 7.69 -10.95
N PHE A 41 15.01 6.94 -11.45
CA PHE A 41 15.04 5.47 -11.53
C PHE A 41 15.22 5.01 -12.99
N ASN A 42 16.16 4.11 -13.24
CA ASN A 42 16.35 3.50 -14.56
C ASN A 42 15.27 2.47 -14.89
N PHE A 43 14.58 1.94 -13.86
CA PHE A 43 13.45 1.02 -14.02
C PHE A 43 12.48 1.46 -15.12
N PHE A 44 12.06 2.74 -15.10
CA PHE A 44 11.09 3.27 -16.06
C PHE A 44 11.63 3.41 -17.49
N ASP A 45 12.91 3.77 -17.64
CA ASP A 45 13.56 3.87 -18.95
C ASP A 45 13.76 2.46 -19.57
N ASP A 46 14.08 1.47 -18.74
CA ASP A 46 14.26 0.09 -19.20
C ASP A 46 12.95 -0.59 -19.60
N ILE A 47 11.85 -0.37 -18.85
CA ILE A 47 10.54 -0.90 -19.25
C ILE A 47 10.04 -0.22 -20.53
N GLU A 48 10.31 1.08 -20.73
CA GLU A 48 9.97 1.80 -21.96
C GLU A 48 10.69 1.17 -23.16
N LYS A 49 12.00 0.96 -23.03
CA LYS A 49 12.81 0.32 -24.07
C LYS A 49 12.27 -1.07 -24.40
N LYS A 50 12.02 -1.90 -23.39
CA LYS A 50 11.53 -3.27 -23.61
C LYS A 50 10.13 -3.28 -24.23
N TYR A 51 9.25 -2.38 -23.80
CA TYR A 51 7.91 -2.23 -24.38
C TYR A 51 7.98 -1.86 -25.87
N ASN A 52 8.82 -0.88 -26.22
CA ASN A 52 9.02 -0.46 -27.60
C ASN A 52 9.62 -1.57 -28.48
N GLU A 53 10.57 -2.35 -27.96
CA GLU A 53 11.11 -3.52 -28.65
C GLU A 53 10.03 -4.57 -28.93
N LEU A 54 9.17 -4.87 -27.94
CA LEU A 54 8.11 -5.88 -28.08
C LEU A 54 7.04 -5.50 -29.10
N LEU A 55 6.77 -4.20 -29.28
CA LEU A 55 5.70 -3.72 -30.16
C LEU A 55 6.20 -3.06 -31.45
N ASN A 56 7.53 -3.01 -31.66
CA ASN A 56 8.15 -2.23 -32.73
C ASN A 56 7.58 -0.79 -32.78
N SER A 57 7.52 -0.15 -31.61
CA SER A 57 6.92 1.17 -31.43
C SER A 57 7.95 2.22 -30.98
N ASN A 58 7.54 3.49 -31.00
CA ASN A 58 8.32 4.60 -30.47
C ASN A 58 7.46 5.42 -29.51
N VAL A 59 7.13 4.82 -28.36
CA VAL A 59 6.35 5.42 -27.28
C VAL A 59 7.30 5.98 -26.22
N LYS A 60 6.98 7.15 -25.66
CA LYS A 60 7.70 7.72 -24.51
C LYS A 60 6.88 7.55 -23.23
N PHE A 61 7.50 7.08 -22.16
CA PHE A 61 6.89 6.96 -20.85
C PHE A 61 7.06 8.29 -20.09
N ASN A 62 5.99 8.73 -19.45
CA ASN A 62 5.95 9.92 -18.61
C ASN A 62 5.55 9.50 -17.20
N ILE A 63 6.46 9.64 -16.24
CA ILE A 63 6.29 9.08 -14.89
C ILE A 63 5.88 10.19 -13.92
N SER A 64 4.82 9.92 -13.17
CA SER A 64 4.28 10.77 -12.12
C SER A 64 4.36 10.05 -10.79
N PHE A 65 5.20 10.56 -9.89
CA PHE A 65 5.23 10.11 -8.50
C PHE A 65 4.11 10.79 -7.71
N ARG A 66 3.45 10.01 -6.85
CA ARG A 66 2.38 10.48 -5.98
C ARG A 66 2.65 9.97 -4.58
N GLY A 67 2.68 10.90 -3.63
CA GLY A 67 2.76 10.58 -2.21
C GLY A 67 1.57 9.74 -1.73
N GLU A 68 1.60 9.38 -0.46
CA GLU A 68 0.51 8.63 0.15
C GLU A 68 -0.85 9.33 -0.05
N ASN A 69 -1.91 8.53 -0.20
CA ASN A 69 -3.33 8.97 -0.19
C ASN A 69 -3.86 9.59 -1.48
N ASN A 70 -3.13 9.48 -2.59
CA ASN A 70 -3.65 9.79 -3.90
C ASN A 70 -4.50 8.64 -4.44
N ASP A 71 -5.62 8.97 -5.08
CA ASP A 71 -6.49 8.00 -5.74
C ASP A 71 -5.97 7.71 -7.16
N LEU A 72 -4.96 6.86 -7.23
CA LEU A 72 -4.30 6.51 -8.49
C LEU A 72 -5.25 5.76 -9.46
N ALA A 73 -6.27 5.09 -8.93
CA ALA A 73 -7.28 4.45 -9.76
C ALA A 73 -8.09 5.51 -10.55
N HIS A 74 -8.46 6.62 -9.92
CA HIS A 74 -9.20 7.69 -10.59
C HIS A 74 -8.39 8.43 -11.66
N GLU A 75 -7.06 8.56 -11.50
CA GLU A 75 -6.19 9.12 -12.54
C GLU A 75 -6.21 8.25 -13.82
N ILE A 76 -6.27 6.92 -13.66
CA ILE A 76 -6.40 6.00 -14.80
C ILE A 76 -7.80 6.12 -15.43
N ILE A 77 -8.86 6.14 -14.63
CA ILE A 77 -10.25 6.22 -15.11
C ILE A 77 -10.51 7.50 -15.90
N LYS A 78 -9.93 8.63 -15.46
CA LYS A 78 -10.03 9.93 -16.15
C LYS A 78 -9.16 10.02 -17.39
N GLY A 79 -8.26 9.07 -17.63
CA GLY A 79 -7.31 9.10 -18.73
C GLY A 79 -6.14 10.06 -18.54
N SER A 80 -5.91 10.57 -17.32
CA SER A 80 -4.68 11.33 -17.01
C SER A 80 -3.47 10.41 -16.82
N SER A 81 -3.71 9.12 -16.63
CA SER A 81 -2.69 8.07 -16.61
C SER A 81 -3.18 6.84 -17.36
N ASP A 82 -2.27 6.10 -18.00
CA ASP A 82 -2.58 4.87 -18.72
C ASP A 82 -2.40 3.63 -17.83
N ILE A 83 -1.50 3.73 -16.84
CA ILE A 83 -1.13 2.69 -15.88
C ILE A 83 -0.85 3.33 -14.51
N GLY A 84 -1.12 2.59 -13.43
CA GLY A 84 -0.61 2.97 -12.11
C GLY A 84 -0.56 1.86 -11.06
N SER A 85 0.26 2.08 -10.03
CA SER A 85 0.45 1.16 -8.90
C SER A 85 -0.65 1.36 -7.84
N VAL A 86 -1.80 0.72 -8.04
CA VAL A 86 -2.98 0.89 -7.19
C VAL A 86 -2.99 -0.12 -6.05
N THR A 87 -3.47 0.29 -4.88
CA THR A 87 -3.74 -0.66 -3.78
C THR A 87 -4.88 -1.60 -4.18
N THR A 88 -4.88 -2.84 -3.70
CA THR A 88 -5.93 -3.83 -3.98
C THR A 88 -7.33 -3.31 -3.65
N THR A 89 -7.46 -2.54 -2.56
CA THR A 89 -8.74 -1.91 -2.17
C THR A 89 -9.21 -0.89 -3.21
N LEU A 90 -8.32 -0.01 -3.69
CA LEU A 90 -8.67 0.97 -4.72
C LEU A 90 -9.00 0.30 -6.06
N TYR A 91 -8.23 -0.73 -6.43
CA TYR A 91 -8.54 -1.55 -7.59
C TYR A 91 -9.94 -2.18 -7.47
N TYR A 92 -10.24 -2.88 -6.37
CA TYR A 92 -11.50 -3.62 -6.23
C TYR A 92 -12.73 -2.71 -6.33
N ARG A 93 -12.67 -1.50 -5.74
CA ARG A 93 -13.73 -0.49 -5.83
C ARG A 93 -13.98 0.02 -7.25
N ASN A 94 -12.99 -0.10 -8.13
CA ASN A 94 -12.97 0.42 -9.49
C ASN A 94 -12.76 -0.68 -10.56
N ARG A 95 -12.91 -1.96 -10.18
CA ARG A 95 -12.58 -3.13 -11.02
C ARG A 95 -13.38 -3.21 -12.33
N GLN A 96 -14.51 -2.52 -12.40
CA GLN A 96 -15.32 -2.38 -13.62
C GLN A 96 -14.71 -1.44 -14.67
N PHE A 97 -13.67 -0.68 -14.33
CA PHE A 97 -12.97 0.26 -15.21
C PHE A 97 -11.49 -0.06 -15.41
N LEU A 98 -10.94 -0.93 -14.57
CA LEU A 98 -9.52 -1.23 -14.52
C LEU A 98 -9.25 -2.70 -14.81
N ASP A 99 -8.05 -2.98 -15.30
CA ASP A 99 -7.54 -4.34 -15.47
C ASP A 99 -6.18 -4.47 -14.78
N PRO A 100 -5.99 -5.40 -13.84
CA PRO A 100 -4.74 -5.56 -13.14
C PRO A 100 -3.83 -6.48 -13.97
N ILE A 101 -2.62 -6.01 -14.31
CA ILE A 101 -1.70 -6.74 -15.20
C ILE A 101 -0.51 -7.35 -14.45
N ILE A 102 -0.13 -6.75 -13.32
CA ILE A 102 0.97 -7.22 -12.47
C ILE A 102 0.55 -7.14 -11.01
N GLN A 103 0.76 -8.22 -10.27
CA GLN A 103 0.73 -8.26 -8.81
C GLN A 103 2.13 -7.93 -8.30
N THR A 104 2.26 -6.91 -7.44
CA THR A 104 3.53 -6.65 -6.75
C THR A 104 3.69 -7.62 -5.58
N LYS A 105 4.95 -7.90 -5.24
CA LYS A 105 5.38 -8.77 -4.14
C LYS A 105 6.34 -8.02 -3.24
N THR A 106 6.42 -8.44 -2.00
CA THR A 106 7.37 -7.94 -1.00
C THR A 106 8.09 -9.11 -0.33
N TYR A 107 9.22 -8.84 0.31
CA TYR A 107 9.86 -9.82 1.18
C TYR A 107 8.92 -10.14 2.35
N SER A 108 8.75 -11.43 2.62
CA SER A 108 8.00 -11.90 3.77
C SER A 108 8.67 -11.46 5.06
N PHE A 109 7.89 -11.23 6.11
CA PHE A 109 8.43 -11.12 7.45
C PHE A 109 8.82 -12.52 7.94
N THR A 110 9.87 -12.61 8.76
CA THR A 110 10.33 -13.88 9.35
C THR A 110 9.23 -14.62 10.12
N PHE A 111 8.22 -13.88 10.60
CA PHE A 111 7.07 -14.38 11.35
C PHE A 111 5.78 -14.56 10.53
N ASP A 112 5.66 -14.02 9.31
CA ASP A 112 4.45 -14.08 8.47
C ASP A 112 4.76 -14.50 7.02
N LYS A 113 4.59 -15.79 6.74
CA LYS A 113 4.89 -16.41 5.44
C LYS A 113 3.69 -17.15 4.81
N GLN A 114 2.55 -17.16 5.50
CA GLN A 114 1.36 -17.89 5.07
C GLN A 114 0.21 -16.93 4.79
N PHE A 115 -0.22 -16.89 3.52
CA PHE A 115 -1.41 -16.14 3.12
C PHE A 115 -2.67 -16.70 3.79
N ASP A 116 -2.84 -18.02 3.87
CA ASP A 116 -4.12 -18.61 4.27
C ASP A 116 -4.39 -18.65 5.80
N VAL A 117 -3.89 -17.66 6.54
CA VAL A 117 -4.17 -17.49 7.97
C VAL A 117 -5.27 -16.44 8.16
N PHE A 118 -6.42 -16.89 8.71
CA PHE A 118 -7.65 -16.10 8.86
C PHE A 118 -8.16 -16.07 10.30
N TYR A 119 -9.05 -15.12 10.57
CA TYR A 119 -9.66 -14.95 11.88
C TYR A 119 -10.55 -16.15 12.21
N LYS A 120 -10.51 -16.57 13.49
CA LYS A 120 -11.33 -17.67 14.01
C LYS A 120 -12.27 -17.19 15.10
N ASP A 121 -11.72 -16.65 16.18
CA ASP A 121 -12.48 -16.29 17.38
C ASP A 121 -11.86 -15.17 18.22
N GLY A 122 -10.63 -14.73 17.91
CA GLY A 122 -9.90 -13.71 18.64
C GLY A 122 -9.40 -14.16 20.01
N SER A 123 -9.49 -15.44 20.36
CA SER A 123 -8.92 -16.00 21.58
C SER A 123 -7.39 -16.12 21.50
N ASN A 124 -6.74 -16.50 22.60
CA ASN A 124 -5.30 -16.80 22.60
C ASN A 124 -4.92 -17.94 21.63
N ASN A 125 -5.88 -18.78 21.22
CA ASN A 125 -5.68 -19.86 20.25
C ASN A 125 -6.03 -19.44 18.81
N ASP A 126 -6.46 -18.20 18.60
CA ASP A 126 -6.68 -17.65 17.27
C ASP A 126 -5.32 -17.54 16.55
N PRO A 127 -5.21 -18.00 15.29
CA PRO A 127 -3.93 -17.99 14.59
C PRO A 127 -3.45 -16.56 14.28
N LEU A 128 -4.35 -15.56 14.17
CA LEU A 128 -3.97 -14.16 14.04
C LEU A 128 -3.45 -13.56 15.37
N VAL A 129 -3.97 -14.01 16.52
CA VAL A 129 -3.39 -13.63 17.83
C VAL A 129 -2.01 -14.26 18.00
N SER A 130 -1.86 -15.53 17.62
CA SER A 130 -0.57 -16.23 17.64
C SER A 130 0.47 -15.54 16.75
N LEU A 131 0.06 -15.06 15.57
CA LEU A 131 0.91 -14.31 14.65
C LEU A 131 1.32 -12.94 15.23
N ALA A 132 0.37 -12.22 15.85
CA ALA A 132 0.65 -10.97 16.54
C ALA A 132 1.70 -11.14 17.64
N LYS A 133 1.59 -12.21 18.45
CA LYS A 133 2.55 -12.52 19.51
C LYS A 133 3.94 -12.90 18.99
N LYS A 134 4.04 -13.60 17.86
CA LYS A 134 5.34 -13.84 17.21
C LYS A 134 6.01 -12.54 16.78
N ALA A 135 5.25 -11.63 16.16
CA ALA A 135 5.76 -10.32 15.76
C ALA A 135 6.19 -9.47 16.96
N GLU A 136 5.37 -9.46 18.02
CA GLU A 136 5.67 -8.75 19.28
C GLU A 136 6.94 -9.24 19.93
N ILE A 137 7.15 -10.57 20.02
CA ILE A 137 8.37 -11.15 20.60
C ILE A 137 9.62 -10.63 19.90
N ILE A 138 9.61 -10.60 18.55
CA ILE A 138 10.75 -10.13 17.76
C ILE A 138 10.90 -8.61 17.90
N PHE A 139 9.81 -7.85 17.88
CA PHE A 139 9.82 -6.40 18.09
C PHE A 139 10.40 -6.00 19.46
N ASN A 140 10.04 -6.73 20.52
CA ASN A 140 10.39 -6.41 21.91
C ASN A 140 11.76 -6.96 22.36
N GLN A 141 12.53 -7.63 21.49
CA GLN A 141 13.87 -8.11 21.84
C GLN A 141 14.81 -6.97 22.27
N LYS A 142 14.63 -5.79 21.66
CA LYS A 142 15.34 -4.56 22.00
C LYS A 142 14.41 -3.39 21.73
N LYS A 143 14.50 -2.32 22.53
CA LYS A 143 13.70 -1.12 22.31
C LYS A 143 13.99 -0.51 20.95
N PHE A 144 12.97 0.01 20.27
CA PHE A 144 13.10 0.54 18.91
C PHE A 144 14.16 1.64 18.81
N VAL A 145 14.23 2.52 19.82
CA VAL A 145 15.22 3.61 19.89
C VAL A 145 16.66 3.11 20.01
N GLU A 146 16.86 1.86 20.47
CA GLU A 146 18.16 1.24 20.71
C GLU A 146 18.62 0.34 19.56
N TRP A 147 17.81 0.16 18.50
CA TRP A 147 18.23 -0.61 17.33
C TRP A 147 19.43 0.05 16.67
N ASP A 148 20.44 -0.75 16.37
CA ASP A 148 21.63 -0.33 15.65
C ASP A 148 21.52 -0.73 14.17
N ASP A 149 21.99 0.13 13.27
CA ASP A 149 21.86 -0.06 11.83
C ASP A 149 22.66 -1.29 11.34
N GLN A 150 23.81 -1.60 11.96
CA GLN A 150 24.60 -2.78 11.61
C GLN A 150 23.95 -4.05 12.19
N GLU A 151 23.52 -4.03 13.45
CA GLU A 151 22.87 -5.16 14.12
C GLU A 151 21.57 -5.58 13.42
N TYR A 152 20.72 -4.60 13.09
CA TYR A 152 19.40 -4.84 12.47
C TYR A 152 19.44 -4.82 10.94
N GLY A 153 20.61 -4.57 10.35
CA GLY A 153 20.84 -4.57 8.90
C GLY A 153 20.02 -3.51 8.17
N TRP A 154 20.06 -2.25 8.62
CA TRP A 154 19.45 -1.13 7.91
C TRP A 154 20.13 -0.90 6.57
N ASP A 155 19.41 -1.10 5.46
CA ASP A 155 19.95 -0.97 4.10
C ASP A 155 19.68 0.38 3.44
N GLY A 156 19.17 1.34 4.21
CA GLY A 156 18.69 2.62 3.67
C GLY A 156 17.18 2.65 3.38
N ILE A 157 16.49 1.50 3.40
CA ILE A 157 15.06 1.38 3.14
C ILE A 157 14.35 0.67 4.29
N LYS A 158 14.95 -0.39 4.82
CA LYS A 158 14.39 -1.25 5.87
C LYS A 158 15.47 -1.90 6.73
N TYR A 159 15.07 -2.40 7.90
CA TYR A 159 15.85 -3.29 8.76
C TYR A 159 15.68 -4.74 8.28
N ASN A 160 16.71 -5.30 7.65
CA ASN A 160 16.67 -6.66 7.09
C ASN A 160 16.45 -7.75 8.15
N TYR A 161 16.72 -7.47 9.42
CA TYR A 161 16.47 -8.38 10.55
C TYR A 161 15.06 -8.98 10.58
N PHE A 162 14.05 -8.23 10.15
CA PHE A 162 12.65 -8.67 10.21
C PHE A 162 12.19 -9.47 8.98
N TYR A 163 13.01 -9.56 7.93
CA TYR A 163 12.62 -10.10 6.64
C TYR A 163 13.29 -11.44 6.34
N ASP A 164 12.60 -12.25 5.53
CA ASP A 164 13.19 -13.41 4.86
C ASP A 164 13.25 -13.16 3.35
N ASN A 165 14.08 -13.93 2.64
CA ASN A 165 14.28 -13.82 1.20
C ASN A 165 13.08 -14.30 0.36
N GLU A 166 12.10 -14.97 0.99
CA GLU A 166 10.87 -15.40 0.33
C GLU A 166 9.97 -14.20 -0.02
N LEU A 167 9.46 -14.19 -1.26
CA LEU A 167 8.55 -13.15 -1.75
C LEU A 167 7.08 -13.56 -1.60
N VAL A 168 6.32 -12.74 -0.89
CA VAL A 168 4.86 -12.86 -0.73
C VAL A 168 4.15 -11.71 -1.43
N ASP A 169 2.88 -11.92 -1.77
CA ASP A 169 2.04 -10.94 -2.47
C ASP A 169 0.94 -10.36 -1.58
N TYR A 170 1.15 -10.35 -0.26
CA TYR A 170 0.16 -9.89 0.71
C TYR A 170 0.80 -9.15 1.88
N TYR A 171 -0.04 -8.47 2.66
CA TYR A 171 0.31 -7.81 3.91
C TYR A 171 -0.90 -7.80 4.86
N ARG A 172 -0.68 -7.38 6.10
CA ARG A 172 -1.70 -7.34 7.16
C ARG A 172 -1.68 -6.00 7.89
N GLY A 173 -2.82 -5.64 8.46
CA GLY A 173 -2.87 -4.67 9.55
C GLY A 173 -2.55 -5.33 10.90
N ASN A 174 -2.35 -4.50 11.90
CA ASN A 174 -2.12 -4.87 13.28
C ASN A 174 -3.00 -4.00 14.20
N VAL A 175 -3.39 -4.56 15.34
CA VAL A 175 -4.03 -3.84 16.43
C VAL A 175 -3.06 -3.90 17.62
N LEU A 176 -2.42 -2.78 17.89
CA LEU A 176 -1.57 -2.58 19.05
C LEU A 176 -2.43 -2.09 20.23
N ILE A 177 -2.04 -2.46 21.44
CA ILE A 177 -2.58 -1.89 22.67
C ILE A 177 -1.43 -1.39 23.54
N TRP A 178 -1.63 -0.30 24.27
CA TRP A 178 -0.60 0.20 25.18
C TRP A 178 -1.18 0.78 26.46
N GLY A 179 -0.42 0.68 27.55
CA GLY A 179 -0.84 1.13 28.86
C GLY A 179 -0.07 0.44 29.98
N ASN A 180 -0.45 0.73 31.22
CA ASN A 180 0.01 -0.04 32.37
C ASN A 180 -0.68 -1.42 32.43
N ASP A 181 -0.23 -2.28 33.35
CA ASP A 181 -0.73 -3.66 33.44
C ASP A 181 -2.25 -3.75 33.67
N ASN A 182 -2.85 -2.81 34.41
CA ASN A 182 -4.31 -2.78 34.66
C ASN A 182 -5.09 -2.35 33.41
N GLU A 183 -4.59 -1.35 32.67
CA GLU A 183 -5.18 -0.89 31.41
C GLU A 183 -5.15 -2.01 30.37
N LEU A 184 -3.97 -2.64 30.19
CA LEU A 184 -3.79 -3.75 29.26
C LEU A 184 -4.69 -4.94 29.60
N LYS A 185 -4.79 -5.29 30.89
CA LYS A 185 -5.72 -6.34 31.35
C LYS A 185 -7.17 -5.99 31.00
N SER A 186 -7.59 -4.76 31.26
CA SER A 186 -8.97 -4.32 31.03
C SER A 186 -9.33 -4.27 29.54
N ILE A 187 -8.39 -3.84 28.67
CA ILE A 187 -8.57 -3.88 27.21
C ILE A 187 -8.73 -5.34 26.74
N LYS A 188 -7.85 -6.24 27.19
CA LYS A 188 -7.92 -7.67 26.84
C LYS A 188 -9.20 -8.33 27.36
N GLU A 189 -9.67 -7.95 28.54
CA GLU A 189 -10.95 -8.42 29.06
C GLU A 189 -12.14 -7.95 28.20
N ALA A 190 -12.16 -6.69 27.78
CA ALA A 190 -13.20 -6.15 26.91
C ALA A 190 -13.20 -6.86 25.54
N TRP A 191 -12.01 -7.13 24.99
CA TRP A 191 -11.84 -7.95 23.79
C TRP A 191 -12.40 -9.37 24.00
N ASN A 192 -11.92 -10.11 25.00
CA ASN A 192 -12.35 -11.49 25.26
C ASN A 192 -13.85 -11.63 25.54
N LYS A 193 -14.45 -10.63 26.22
CA LYS A 193 -15.90 -10.57 26.49
C LYS A 193 -16.71 -10.07 25.29
N LYS A 194 -16.06 -9.68 24.19
CA LYS A 194 -16.66 -9.04 23.01
C LYS A 194 -17.50 -7.81 23.39
N ASP A 195 -17.02 -7.05 24.37
CA ASP A 195 -17.64 -5.81 24.83
C ASP A 195 -17.07 -4.62 24.05
N TRP A 196 -17.71 -4.32 22.91
CA TRP A 196 -17.32 -3.25 22.02
C TRP A 196 -17.29 -1.88 22.69
N ASN A 197 -18.36 -1.49 23.40
CA ASN A 197 -18.42 -0.21 24.12
C ASN A 197 -17.25 -0.02 25.09
N THR A 198 -16.96 -1.01 25.94
CA THR A 198 -15.82 -0.93 26.86
C THR A 198 -14.51 -0.88 26.09
N PHE A 199 -14.33 -1.72 25.06
CA PHE A 199 -13.13 -1.74 24.23
C PHE A 199 -12.88 -0.39 23.56
N ARG A 200 -13.86 0.15 22.83
CA ARG A 200 -13.79 1.47 22.17
C ARG A 200 -13.46 2.59 23.15
N ASN A 201 -13.98 2.54 24.37
CA ASN A 201 -13.81 3.62 25.35
C ASN A 201 -12.37 3.81 25.82
N PHE A 202 -11.47 2.86 25.57
CA PHE A 202 -10.01 3.04 25.70
C PHE A 202 -9.39 3.94 24.61
N GLY A 203 -10.17 4.36 23.62
CA GLY A 203 -9.75 5.24 22.54
C GLY A 203 -8.98 4.50 21.45
N ILE A 204 -9.36 4.78 20.19
CA ILE A 204 -8.79 4.16 18.99
C ILE A 204 -8.04 5.21 18.16
N LEU A 205 -6.72 5.05 18.05
CA LEU A 205 -5.87 5.78 17.11
C LEU A 205 -5.80 5.00 15.80
N HIS A 206 -6.21 5.61 14.70
CA HIS A 206 -6.28 4.94 13.40
C HIS A 206 -5.60 5.74 12.29
N GLY A 207 -5.25 5.07 11.18
CA GLY A 207 -4.80 5.76 9.98
C GLY A 207 -5.97 6.39 9.21
N LYS A 208 -5.73 6.81 7.97
CA LYS A 208 -6.82 7.34 7.13
C LYS A 208 -7.87 6.26 6.84
N GLU A 209 -9.11 6.67 6.69
CA GLU A 209 -10.25 5.77 6.45
C GLU A 209 -10.14 4.99 5.12
N THR A 210 -9.34 5.49 4.19
CA THR A 210 -9.02 4.83 2.91
C THR A 210 -7.90 3.80 3.02
N SER A 211 -7.20 3.72 4.16
CA SER A 211 -6.09 2.79 4.36
C SER A 211 -6.59 1.36 4.60
N SER A 212 -6.09 0.40 3.81
CA SER A 212 -6.39 -1.01 4.05
C SER A 212 -5.88 -1.47 5.42
N SER A 213 -4.59 -1.29 5.69
CA SER A 213 -3.91 -1.84 6.87
C SER A 213 -4.03 -1.01 8.14
N LYS A 214 -4.60 0.19 8.08
CA LYS A 214 -4.72 1.09 9.24
C LYS A 214 -6.16 1.50 9.54
N TYR A 215 -7.12 0.91 8.84
CA TYR A 215 -8.55 1.18 9.03
C TYR A 215 -9.45 0.04 8.54
N ILE A 216 -9.45 -0.25 7.23
CA ILE A 216 -10.46 -1.13 6.61
C ILE A 216 -10.35 -2.57 7.13
N LEU A 217 -9.14 -3.12 7.21
CA LEU A 217 -8.94 -4.49 7.68
C LEU A 217 -9.30 -4.64 9.17
N GLN A 218 -9.02 -3.61 9.98
CA GLN A 218 -9.43 -3.59 11.38
C GLN A 218 -10.95 -3.49 11.53
N GLU A 219 -11.63 -2.72 10.68
CA GLU A 219 -13.09 -2.66 10.66
C GLU A 219 -13.69 -4.04 10.37
N LEU A 220 -13.16 -4.74 9.34
CA LEU A 220 -13.62 -6.08 8.98
C LEU A 220 -13.37 -7.09 10.11
N LEU A 221 -12.18 -7.05 10.73
CA LEU A 221 -11.87 -7.86 11.89
C LEU A 221 -12.85 -7.60 13.04
N PHE A 222 -13.13 -6.34 13.36
CA PHE A 222 -13.99 -5.97 14.49
C PHE A 222 -15.44 -6.37 14.23
N ARG A 223 -15.91 -6.32 12.98
CA ARG A 223 -17.24 -6.82 12.60
C ARG A 223 -17.38 -8.32 12.84
N LYS A 224 -16.30 -9.09 12.62
CA LYS A 224 -16.25 -10.53 12.89
C LYS A 224 -16.16 -10.84 14.40
N HIS A 225 -15.46 -9.99 15.15
CA HIS A 225 -15.20 -10.22 16.57
C HIS A 225 -16.33 -9.76 17.49
N PHE A 226 -16.76 -8.51 17.37
CA PHE A 226 -17.72 -7.87 18.28
C PHE A 226 -19.17 -8.07 17.82
N THR A 227 -19.67 -9.30 18.00
CA THR A 227 -20.98 -9.74 17.49
C THR A 227 -22.10 -9.79 18.52
N ASN A 228 -21.82 -9.46 19.79
CA ASN A 228 -22.81 -9.46 20.88
C ASN A 228 -24.02 -8.57 20.54
N SER A 229 -25.24 -9.11 20.58
CA SER A 229 -26.45 -8.46 20.07
C SER A 229 -26.72 -7.08 20.67
N ASN A 230 -26.48 -6.90 21.97
CA ASN A 230 -26.71 -5.63 22.67
C ASN A 230 -25.57 -4.60 22.50
N ASN A 231 -24.49 -4.96 21.79
CA ASN A 231 -23.26 -4.18 21.68
C ASN A 231 -22.51 -4.51 20.38
N LYS A 232 -23.26 -4.73 19.28
CA LYS A 232 -22.70 -5.23 18.03
C LYS A 232 -22.00 -4.09 17.30
N PHE A 233 -20.74 -4.28 16.96
CA PHE A 233 -20.03 -3.37 16.07
C PHE A 233 -20.48 -3.58 14.61
N THR A 234 -20.76 -2.49 13.90
CA THR A 234 -21.15 -2.54 12.47
C THR A 234 -20.11 -1.91 11.55
N SER A 235 -19.65 -0.71 11.89
CA SER A 235 -18.63 0.04 11.15
C SER A 235 -18.14 1.19 12.01
N PHE A 236 -16.92 1.66 11.77
CA PHE A 236 -16.37 2.81 12.46
C PHE A 236 -17.13 4.08 12.09
N ILE A 237 -17.55 4.23 10.83
CA ILE A 237 -18.32 5.41 10.39
C ILE A 237 -19.60 5.55 11.20
N LYS A 238 -20.37 4.46 11.37
CA LYS A 238 -21.61 4.50 12.14
C LYS A 238 -21.36 4.70 13.63
N ASP A 239 -20.33 4.05 14.20
CA ASP A 239 -20.05 4.21 15.63
C ASP A 239 -19.59 5.64 15.99
N LYS A 240 -18.80 6.27 15.11
CA LYS A 240 -18.33 7.66 15.24
C LYS A 240 -19.45 8.69 15.29
N GLU A 241 -20.64 8.41 14.75
CA GLU A 241 -21.80 9.32 14.83
C GLU A 241 -22.12 9.72 16.28
N ASN A 242 -21.94 8.80 17.23
CA ASN A 242 -22.21 9.03 18.65
C ASN A 242 -20.95 9.01 19.54
N ASN A 243 -19.80 8.61 19.01
CA ASN A 243 -18.58 8.37 19.79
C ASN A 243 -17.33 8.97 19.14
N SER A 244 -17.47 10.05 18.36
CA SER A 244 -16.35 10.66 17.61
C SER A 244 -15.11 10.96 18.45
N ASN A 245 -15.28 11.37 19.70
CA ASN A 245 -14.20 11.64 20.66
C ASN A 245 -13.41 10.39 21.11
N LYS A 246 -13.87 9.18 20.76
CA LYS A 246 -13.15 7.93 21.00
C LYS A 246 -12.23 7.55 19.85
N TYR A 247 -12.20 8.33 18.78
CA TYR A 247 -11.39 8.08 17.60
C TYR A 247 -10.48 9.25 17.30
N LYS A 248 -9.25 8.95 16.89
CA LYS A 248 -8.34 9.95 16.37
C LYS A 248 -7.58 9.40 15.18
N GLN A 249 -7.49 10.21 14.13
CA GLN A 249 -6.57 9.90 13.05
C GLN A 249 -5.14 10.27 13.49
N GLY A 250 -4.21 9.33 13.39
CA GLY A 250 -2.81 9.53 13.76
C GLY A 250 -1.91 8.38 13.30
N SER A 251 -0.71 8.32 13.87
CA SER A 251 0.32 7.33 13.53
C SER A 251 0.74 6.56 14.76
N ALA A 252 0.91 5.23 14.64
CA ALA A 252 1.39 4.40 15.73
C ALA A 252 2.82 4.75 16.17
N ARG A 253 3.63 5.35 15.27
CA ARG A 253 4.96 5.89 15.59
C ARG A 253 4.90 6.91 16.74
N ASP A 254 3.77 7.60 16.89
CA ASP A 254 3.54 8.63 17.90
C ASP A 254 2.48 8.22 18.93
N LEU A 255 2.28 6.92 19.13
CA LEU A 255 1.47 6.42 20.23
C LEU A 255 1.96 7.01 21.57
N SER A 256 1.05 7.20 22.51
CA SER A 256 1.30 7.83 23.82
C SER A 256 1.74 9.31 23.82
N LYS A 257 1.99 9.93 22.67
CA LYS A 257 2.52 11.31 22.60
C LYS A 257 1.45 12.36 22.35
N GLY A 258 1.58 13.51 23.01
CA GLY A 258 0.71 14.66 22.81
C GLY A 258 -0.77 14.27 22.94
N GLU A 259 -1.59 14.65 21.96
CA GLU A 259 -3.01 14.32 21.93
C GLU A 259 -3.31 12.83 21.72
N ASN A 260 -2.33 12.02 21.29
CA ASN A 260 -2.50 10.56 21.11
C ASN A 260 -2.44 9.80 22.43
N SER A 261 -2.09 10.44 23.54
CA SER A 261 -1.98 9.82 24.87
C SER A 261 -3.30 9.26 25.42
N ASN A 262 -4.44 9.69 24.89
CA ASN A 262 -5.78 9.24 25.30
C ASN A 262 -6.30 8.03 24.49
N TYR A 263 -5.50 7.48 23.57
CA TYR A 263 -5.93 6.45 22.62
C TYR A 263 -5.06 5.21 22.76
N HIS A 264 -5.53 4.24 23.54
CA HIS A 264 -4.79 3.05 23.97
C HIS A 264 -4.87 1.88 23.01
N ILE A 265 -5.77 1.93 22.02
CA ILE A 265 -5.85 0.97 20.91
C ILE A 265 -5.34 1.67 19.66
N VAL A 266 -4.40 1.07 18.95
CA VAL A 266 -3.70 1.73 17.84
C VAL A 266 -3.66 0.80 16.62
N PHE A 267 -4.11 1.30 15.47
CA PHE A 267 -4.04 0.57 14.21
C PHE A 267 -2.77 0.95 13.45
N ASP A 268 -2.09 -0.06 12.94
CA ASP A 268 -0.97 0.15 12.03
C ASP A 268 -0.81 -1.01 11.05
N GLU A 269 0.10 -0.89 10.09
CA GLU A 269 0.55 -2.02 9.30
C GLU A 269 1.42 -2.97 10.14
N LEU A 270 1.22 -4.28 9.99
CA LEU A 270 2.08 -5.26 10.64
C LEU A 270 3.51 -5.11 10.14
N GLY A 271 4.46 -4.87 11.05
CA GLY A 271 5.87 -4.69 10.71
C GLY A 271 6.23 -3.29 10.22
N SER A 272 5.38 -2.27 10.43
CA SER A 272 5.68 -0.89 10.04
C SER A 272 6.98 -0.33 10.63
N TYR A 273 7.37 -0.81 11.81
CA TYR A 273 8.65 -0.51 12.46
C TYR A 273 9.85 -0.99 11.64
N ALA A 274 9.71 -2.05 10.83
CA ALA A 274 10.81 -2.63 10.07
C ALA A 274 11.30 -1.72 8.93
N TYR A 275 10.42 -0.88 8.37
CA TYR A 275 10.79 0.12 7.35
C TYR A 275 10.75 1.56 7.89
N THR A 276 10.72 1.72 9.21
CA THR A 276 10.82 3.03 9.86
C THR A 276 12.21 3.18 10.45
N HIS A 277 13.06 4.03 9.87
CA HIS A 277 14.40 4.27 10.44
C HIS A 277 14.28 4.94 11.81
N ASN A 278 14.99 4.42 12.81
CA ASN A 278 14.97 4.97 14.17
C ASN A 278 15.85 6.22 14.35
N THR A 279 16.48 6.70 13.27
CA THR A 279 17.39 7.85 13.31
C THR A 279 17.03 8.83 12.19
N LYS A 280 17.10 10.14 12.48
CA LYS A 280 17.03 11.20 11.45
C LYS A 280 18.03 12.29 11.78
N LYS A 281 18.89 12.64 10.80
CA LYS A 281 19.98 13.63 10.98
C LYS A 281 20.82 13.34 12.24
N ASN A 282 21.22 12.07 12.40
CA ASN A 282 22.00 11.55 13.53
C ASN A 282 21.32 11.67 14.91
N LYS A 283 20.00 11.92 14.97
CA LYS A 283 19.22 11.91 16.21
C LYS A 283 18.32 10.70 16.26
N LYS A 284 18.37 9.97 17.38
CA LYS A 284 17.45 8.88 17.65
C LYS A 284 16.02 9.40 17.80
N LEU A 285 15.08 8.67 17.22
CA LEU A 285 13.66 8.94 17.20
C LEU A 285 12.99 8.03 18.21
N ASN A 286 12.19 8.61 19.11
CA ASN A 286 11.42 7.87 20.10
C ASN A 286 10.11 7.33 19.51
N TYR A 287 10.14 6.79 18.28
CA TYR A 287 8.95 6.19 17.69
C TYR A 287 8.65 4.84 18.33
N PHE A 288 7.37 4.47 18.38
CA PHE A 288 6.93 3.20 18.98
C PHE A 288 7.39 3.00 20.42
N GLU A 289 7.40 4.08 21.21
CA GLU A 289 7.79 4.10 22.63
C GLU A 289 6.70 4.76 23.47
N THR A 290 6.55 4.35 24.72
CA THR A 290 5.65 4.99 25.68
C THR A 290 6.37 6.10 26.45
N LEU A 291 5.73 7.25 26.64
CA LEU A 291 6.31 8.33 27.47
C LEU A 291 6.50 7.92 28.93
N ASN A 292 5.62 7.06 29.46
CA ASN A 292 5.75 6.47 30.78
C ASN A 292 6.48 5.13 30.67
N PRO A 293 7.63 4.93 31.35
CA PRO A 293 8.39 3.67 31.30
C PRO A 293 7.67 2.49 31.96
N ASN A 294 6.64 2.73 32.78
CA ASN A 294 5.81 1.67 33.37
C ASN A 294 4.73 1.15 32.41
N ASN A 295 4.52 1.84 31.28
CA ASN A 295 3.60 1.38 30.26
C ASN A 295 4.32 0.46 29.28
N LYS A 296 3.54 -0.44 28.66
CA LYS A 296 4.04 -1.39 27.67
C LYS A 296 3.20 -1.28 26.40
N ILE A 297 3.78 -1.72 25.29
CA ILE A 297 3.08 -1.93 24.01
C ILE A 297 2.94 -3.44 23.82
N GLU A 298 1.73 -3.91 23.56
CA GLU A 298 1.46 -5.29 23.19
C GLU A 298 0.74 -5.35 21.84
N PHE A 299 0.95 -6.44 21.10
CA PHE A 299 0.25 -6.67 19.84
C PHE A 299 -0.95 -7.56 20.18
N LEU A 300 -2.16 -6.99 20.11
CA LEU A 300 -3.38 -7.69 20.47
C LEU A 300 -3.70 -8.77 19.45
N ILE A 301 -3.73 -8.39 18.17
CA ILE A 301 -4.11 -9.26 17.06
C ILE A 301 -3.71 -8.61 15.72
N VAL A 302 -3.37 -9.42 14.71
CA VAL A 302 -3.20 -8.94 13.32
C VAL A 302 -4.47 -9.18 12.50
N THR A 303 -4.60 -8.54 11.35
CA THR A 303 -5.78 -8.72 10.49
C THR A 303 -5.64 -9.93 9.56
N GLU A 304 -6.74 -10.28 8.91
CA GLU A 304 -6.69 -11.12 7.71
C GLU A 304 -5.82 -10.46 6.62
N PRO A 305 -5.24 -11.25 5.70
CA PRO A 305 -4.28 -10.77 4.73
C PRO A 305 -4.97 -10.21 3.50
N ILE A 306 -4.47 -9.09 3.02
CA ILE A 306 -4.89 -8.50 1.74
C ILE A 306 -3.72 -8.55 0.77
N LYS A 307 -4.01 -8.76 -0.52
CA LYS A 307 -2.99 -8.71 -1.57
C LYS A 307 -2.32 -7.33 -1.62
N TYR A 308 -1.02 -7.33 -1.90
CA TYR A 308 -0.22 -6.12 -2.12
C TYR A 308 -0.67 -5.38 -3.38
N ASN A 309 -0.08 -4.24 -3.68
CA ASN A 309 -0.52 -3.41 -4.80
C ASN A 309 -0.51 -4.17 -6.14
N VAL A 310 -1.31 -3.69 -7.08
CA VAL A 310 -1.29 -4.15 -8.46
C VAL A 310 -0.92 -3.00 -9.37
N PHE A 311 -0.16 -3.25 -10.44
CA PHE A 311 -0.18 -2.33 -11.57
C PHE A 311 -1.46 -2.59 -12.36
N ALA A 312 -2.32 -1.59 -12.39
CA ALA A 312 -3.57 -1.62 -13.13
C ALA A 312 -3.51 -0.64 -14.31
N VAL A 313 -4.21 -1.00 -15.38
CA VAL A 313 -4.39 -0.18 -16.57
C VAL A 313 -5.87 0.08 -16.80
N SER A 314 -6.19 1.00 -17.71
CA SER A 314 -7.56 1.14 -18.21
C SER A 314 -8.02 -0.17 -18.85
N LYS A 315 -9.26 -0.60 -18.55
CA LYS A 315 -9.83 -1.82 -19.17
C LYS A 315 -9.90 -1.77 -20.70
N TYR A 316 -9.86 -0.56 -21.26
CA TYR A 316 -9.95 -0.32 -22.71
C TYR A 316 -8.57 -0.37 -23.41
N MET A 317 -7.47 -0.48 -22.66
CA MET A 317 -6.16 -0.75 -23.25
C MET A 317 -6.20 -2.07 -24.02
N LYS A 318 -5.51 -2.15 -25.16
CA LYS A 318 -5.54 -3.36 -25.99
C LYS A 318 -4.73 -4.48 -25.33
N GLU A 319 -5.17 -5.72 -25.47
CA GLU A 319 -4.52 -6.88 -24.83
C GLU A 319 -3.03 -7.04 -25.16
N PHE A 320 -2.63 -6.72 -26.41
CA PHE A 320 -1.22 -6.77 -26.77
C PHE A 320 -0.38 -5.69 -26.06
N GLU A 321 -0.96 -4.50 -25.80
CA GLU A 321 -0.28 -3.43 -25.04
C GLU A 321 -0.15 -3.85 -23.57
N LYS A 322 -1.21 -4.44 -22.99
CA LYS A 322 -1.18 -5.00 -21.62
C LYS A 322 -0.09 -6.05 -21.47
N SER A 323 -0.04 -6.98 -22.42
CA SER A 323 0.93 -8.09 -22.43
C SER A 323 2.37 -7.59 -22.59
N ALA A 324 2.59 -6.57 -23.42
CA ALA A 324 3.91 -5.95 -23.57
C ALA A 324 4.33 -5.21 -22.28
N LEU A 325 3.43 -4.47 -21.64
CA LEU A 325 3.71 -3.79 -20.36
C LEU A 325 4.00 -4.79 -19.24
N SER A 326 3.17 -5.82 -19.07
CA SER A 326 3.36 -6.82 -18.02
C SER A 326 4.69 -7.56 -18.21
N ASN A 327 5.03 -7.94 -19.44
CA ASN A 327 6.30 -8.60 -19.74
C ASN A 327 7.49 -7.67 -19.53
N ALA A 328 7.40 -6.39 -19.91
CA ALA A 328 8.46 -5.43 -19.70
C ALA A 328 8.78 -5.24 -18.20
N ILE A 329 7.74 -5.06 -17.37
CA ILE A 329 7.89 -4.93 -15.90
C ILE A 329 8.49 -6.21 -15.31
N PHE A 330 7.92 -7.37 -15.65
CA PHE A 330 8.34 -8.65 -15.08
C PHE A 330 9.79 -9.00 -15.45
N GLU A 331 10.16 -8.87 -16.73
CA GLU A 331 11.51 -9.19 -17.18
C GLU A 331 12.54 -8.19 -16.66
N ASN A 332 12.19 -6.90 -16.49
CA ASN A 332 13.11 -5.95 -15.87
C ASN A 332 13.50 -6.38 -14.46
N TRP A 333 12.52 -6.70 -13.62
CA TRP A 333 12.74 -7.21 -12.28
C TRP A 333 13.49 -8.54 -12.24
N LYS A 334 13.06 -9.51 -13.06
CA LYS A 334 13.69 -10.85 -13.13
C LYS A 334 15.18 -10.75 -13.48
N ASN A 335 15.55 -9.77 -14.29
CA ASN A 335 16.94 -9.48 -14.66
C ASN A 335 17.67 -8.56 -13.66
N LYS A 336 17.09 -8.35 -12.45
CA LYS A 336 17.64 -7.54 -11.36
C LYS A 336 17.92 -6.08 -11.73
N LYS A 337 17.08 -5.50 -12.59
CA LYS A 337 17.19 -4.10 -13.05
C LYS A 337 16.18 -3.15 -12.39
N ASP A 338 15.37 -3.66 -11.46
CA ASP A 338 14.40 -2.83 -10.74
C ASP A 338 15.08 -2.05 -9.62
N ASP A 339 15.39 -0.78 -9.90
CA ASP A 339 15.91 0.18 -8.94
C ASP A 339 14.81 1.05 -8.30
N TYR A 340 13.53 0.87 -8.68
CA TYR A 340 12.40 1.64 -8.16
C TYR A 340 11.64 0.88 -7.07
N GLY A 341 11.21 -0.35 -7.38
CA GLY A 341 10.30 -1.13 -6.55
C GLY A 341 10.71 -1.24 -5.09
N PRO A 342 11.98 -1.59 -4.77
CA PRO A 342 12.43 -1.70 -3.39
C PRO A 342 12.19 -0.43 -2.55
N HIS A 343 12.24 0.76 -3.15
CA HIS A 343 12.03 2.04 -2.46
C HIS A 343 10.57 2.32 -2.07
N VAL A 344 9.63 1.47 -2.50
CA VAL A 344 8.21 1.50 -2.15
C VAL A 344 7.70 0.16 -1.63
N GLY A 345 8.61 -0.79 -1.36
CA GLY A 345 8.29 -2.14 -0.87
C GLY A 345 7.95 -3.17 -1.95
N PHE A 346 8.05 -2.84 -3.23
CA PHE A 346 7.89 -3.81 -4.32
C PHE A 346 9.23 -4.53 -4.58
N ASN A 347 9.38 -5.72 -4.02
CA ASN A 347 10.59 -6.53 -4.14
C ASN A 347 10.44 -7.65 -5.20
N GLY A 348 9.27 -7.77 -5.80
CA GLY A 348 9.09 -8.53 -7.02
C GLY A 348 7.71 -8.43 -7.65
N TYR A 349 7.52 -9.17 -8.72
CA TYR A 349 6.32 -9.06 -9.55
C TYR A 349 5.86 -10.42 -10.05
N LYS A 350 4.55 -10.55 -10.24
CA LYS A 350 3.90 -11.69 -10.88
C LYS A 350 2.92 -11.17 -11.92
N ILE A 351 3.00 -11.70 -13.14
CA ILE A 351 1.98 -11.45 -14.16
C ILE A 351 0.67 -12.08 -13.70
N ILE A 352 -0.39 -11.28 -13.70
CA ILE A 352 -1.74 -11.75 -13.36
C ILE A 352 -2.32 -12.40 -14.60
N THR A 353 -2.66 -13.68 -14.52
CA THR A 353 -3.25 -14.43 -15.63
C THR A 353 -4.73 -14.70 -15.41
N ASN A 354 -5.19 -14.67 -14.17
CA ASN A 354 -6.60 -14.77 -13.79
C ASN A 354 -6.93 -13.78 -12.67
N LYS A 355 -7.40 -12.59 -13.04
CA LYS A 355 -7.75 -11.53 -12.07
C LYS A 355 -8.86 -11.93 -11.08
N GLU A 356 -9.74 -12.85 -11.47
CA GLU A 356 -10.84 -13.29 -10.60
C GLU A 356 -10.29 -14.08 -9.42
N GLU A 357 -9.48 -15.11 -9.70
CA GLU A 357 -8.88 -15.96 -8.66
C GLU A 357 -7.74 -15.29 -7.90
N GLU A 358 -6.95 -14.46 -8.58
CA GLU A 358 -5.70 -13.93 -8.01
C GLU A 358 -5.88 -12.62 -7.24
N VAL A 359 -6.92 -11.83 -7.56
CA VAL A 359 -7.11 -10.48 -7.00
C VAL A 359 -8.50 -10.30 -6.40
N ILE A 360 -9.57 -10.59 -7.16
CA ILE A 360 -10.96 -10.29 -6.76
C ILE A 360 -11.41 -11.21 -5.62
N LYS A 361 -11.39 -12.54 -5.81
CA LYS A 361 -11.82 -13.51 -4.79
C LYS A 361 -11.02 -13.42 -3.48
N PRO A 362 -9.67 -13.24 -3.50
CA PRO A 362 -8.91 -12.99 -2.29
C PRO A 362 -9.40 -11.77 -1.50
N TYR A 363 -9.74 -10.67 -2.18
CA TYR A 363 -10.28 -9.48 -1.52
C TYR A 363 -11.70 -9.73 -0.97
N GLU A 364 -12.58 -10.37 -1.74
CA GLU A 364 -13.95 -10.67 -1.32
C GLU A 364 -14.03 -11.59 -0.11
N ARG A 365 -13.05 -12.49 0.04
CA ARG A 365 -12.94 -13.39 1.19
C ARG A 365 -12.85 -12.62 2.52
N LEU A 366 -12.31 -11.40 2.52
CA LEU A 366 -12.20 -10.55 3.72
C LEU A 366 -13.58 -10.19 4.31
N PHE A 367 -14.64 -10.22 3.49
CA PHE A 367 -16.00 -9.85 3.89
C PHE A 367 -16.88 -11.05 4.27
N LYS A 368 -16.33 -12.28 4.15
CA LYS A 368 -17.03 -13.52 4.49
C LYS A 368 -16.88 -13.89 5.97
#